data_AF-A0AA39HZ38-F1
#
_entry.id   AF-A0AA39HZ38-F1
#
_cell.length_a   1.000
_cell.length_b   1.000
_cell.length_c   1.000
_cell.angle_alpha   90.00
_cell.angle_beta   90.00
_cell.angle_gamma   90.00
#
_symmetry.space_group_name_H-M   'P 1'
#
loop_
_entity.id
_entity.type
_entity.pdbx_description
1 polymer ?
#
loop_
_entity_poly.entity_id
_entity_poly.type
_entity_poly.pdbx_seq_one_letter_code
_entity_poly.pdbx_strand_id
1 'polypeptide(L)'
;MKDNNNSSFSSTIRRSLRLGRKDPNTSSVVTAPQPLTYDDFSQPTALRSCELICEGRSLWVNPGYICEFSKYFTEIIYEGGTQAKSVAINGVKFEQFLELLRVLCYCPTRKPITEANIAIIIDMACNFEVEPVMRRCEEFVARRIGQLDRQRLFQLTKTLSQCDRYNSTMTLLVDKMARMPDHDLSTMQFSQIPGDVVADLYEVRRLQQKRGTKRDGNKFCCLM
;
A
#
# COMPACT_ATOMS: atom_id res chain seq x y z
N MET A 1 48.38 -42.30 -8.73
CA MET A 1 47.28 -43.23 -8.39
C MET A 1 46.17 -42.43 -7.73
N LYS A 2 45.01 -42.35 -8.40
CA LYS A 2 43.66 -41.98 -7.93
C LYS A 2 43.51 -40.65 -7.16
N ASP A 3 43.03 -39.59 -7.81
CA ASP A 3 41.62 -39.27 -8.15
C ASP A 3 40.83 -38.62 -6.99
N ASN A 4 40.32 -37.42 -7.31
CA ASN A 4 38.98 -36.89 -7.02
C ASN A 4 38.51 -36.61 -5.58
N ASN A 5 38.20 -35.33 -5.33
CA ASN A 5 36.82 -34.79 -5.25
C ASN A 5 36.93 -33.33 -4.80
N ASN A 6 36.80 -32.35 -5.69
CA ASN A 6 35.59 -31.84 -6.34
C ASN A 6 34.48 -31.39 -5.38
N SER A 7 34.10 -30.13 -5.59
CA SER A 7 32.98 -29.38 -5.05
C SER A 7 31.66 -30.13 -5.00
N SER A 8 30.71 -29.66 -4.18
CA SER A 8 29.36 -29.24 -4.64
C SER A 8 28.28 -29.43 -3.56
N PHE A 9 27.61 -28.32 -3.23
CA PHE A 9 26.16 -28.18 -3.01
C PHE A 9 25.47 -28.65 -1.72
N SER A 10 24.78 -27.67 -1.12
CA SER A 10 23.39 -27.68 -0.65
C SER A 10 22.70 -29.01 -0.38
N SER A 11 22.24 -29.18 0.86
CA SER A 11 20.98 -29.88 1.13
C SER A 11 20.36 -29.49 2.48
N THR A 12 19.36 -28.61 2.39
CA THR A 12 18.03 -28.72 3.01
C THR A 12 17.90 -29.56 4.30
N ILE A 13 17.70 -28.88 5.44
CA ILE A 13 17.10 -29.51 6.63
C ILE A 13 15.59 -29.68 6.39
N ARG A 14 15.17 -30.90 6.01
CA ARG A 14 13.78 -31.35 6.15
C ARG A 14 13.58 -31.84 7.58
N ARG A 15 12.84 -31.09 8.41
CA ARG A 15 12.42 -31.55 9.74
C ARG A 15 11.10 -32.28 9.60
N SER A 16 11.15 -33.61 9.61
CA SER A 16 10.00 -34.51 9.56
C SER A 16 9.18 -34.41 10.85
N LEU A 17 7.89 -34.11 10.73
CA LEU A 17 6.91 -34.19 11.81
C LEU A 17 6.59 -35.67 12.09
N ARG A 18 6.74 -36.09 13.35
CA ARG A 18 6.35 -37.41 13.84
C ARG A 18 4.82 -37.52 13.81
N LEU A 19 4.30 -38.51 13.09
CA LEU A 19 2.89 -38.90 13.09
C LEU A 19 2.54 -39.52 14.45
N GLY A 20 1.65 -38.85 15.17
CA GLY A 20 0.97 -39.38 16.34
C GLY A 20 -0.14 -40.37 15.94
N ARG A 21 -0.24 -41.43 16.72
CA ARG A 21 -1.20 -42.54 16.64
C ARG A 21 -2.64 -42.00 16.77
N LYS A 22 -3.54 -42.41 15.87
CA LYS A 22 -4.94 -41.94 15.77
C LYS A 22 -5.86 -42.83 16.61
N ASP A 23 -6.48 -42.28 17.66
CA ASP A 23 -7.60 -42.89 18.37
C ASP A 23 -8.90 -42.76 17.54
N PRO A 24 -9.78 -43.77 17.50
CA PRO A 24 -10.85 -43.84 16.48
C PRO A 24 -12.15 -43.13 16.84
N ASN A 25 -12.21 -42.24 17.84
CA ASN A 25 -13.49 -41.66 18.29
C ASN A 25 -13.45 -40.13 18.45
N THR A 26 -13.26 -39.41 17.33
CA THR A 26 -13.51 -37.96 17.30
C THR A 26 -14.11 -37.62 15.95
N SER A 27 -15.41 -37.33 15.95
CA SER A 27 -16.14 -36.76 14.82
C SER A 27 -15.45 -35.47 14.39
N SER A 28 -14.69 -35.54 13.30
CA SER A 28 -14.06 -34.39 12.68
C SER A 28 -15.14 -33.49 12.10
N VAL A 29 -15.51 -32.46 12.84
CA VAL A 29 -16.21 -31.30 12.29
C VAL A 29 -15.27 -30.71 11.24
N VAL A 30 -15.64 -30.87 9.98
CA VAL A 30 -14.97 -30.20 8.86
C VAL A 30 -15.35 -28.72 8.98
N THR A 31 -14.56 -27.97 9.75
CA THR A 31 -14.73 -26.52 9.87
C THR A 31 -14.46 -25.91 8.50
N ALA A 32 -15.48 -25.28 7.91
CA ALA A 32 -15.32 -24.42 6.74
C ALA A 32 -14.19 -23.41 7.01
N PRO A 33 -13.41 -22.99 5.99
CA PRO A 33 -12.33 -22.02 6.18
C PRO A 33 -12.91 -20.76 6.83
N GLN A 34 -12.58 -20.54 8.09
CA GLN A 34 -12.90 -19.30 8.80
C GLN A 34 -12.29 -18.15 7.98
N PRO A 35 -13.03 -17.08 7.69
CA PRO A 35 -12.45 -15.92 7.03
C PRO A 35 -11.25 -15.43 7.86
N LEU A 36 -10.14 -15.11 7.21
CA LEU A 36 -8.99 -14.51 7.88
C LEU A 36 -9.44 -13.20 8.54
N THR A 37 -9.59 -13.21 9.87
CA THR A 37 -9.92 -12.02 10.64
C THR A 37 -8.64 -11.31 11.02
N TYR A 38 -8.48 -10.07 10.52
CA TYR A 38 -7.37 -9.20 10.90
C TYR A 38 -7.59 -8.65 12.32
N ASP A 39 -6.50 -8.46 13.05
CA ASP A 39 -6.52 -7.90 14.39
C ASP A 39 -7.25 -6.55 14.44
N ASP A 40 -8.01 -6.33 15.52
CA ASP A 40 -8.77 -5.10 15.75
C ASP A 40 -8.06 -4.15 16.73
N PHE A 41 -6.93 -4.57 17.30
CA PHE A 41 -6.12 -3.84 18.28
C PHE A 41 -6.92 -3.38 19.50
N SER A 42 -8.06 -4.00 19.81
CA SER A 42 -8.98 -3.52 20.85
C SER A 42 -8.48 -3.75 22.28
N GLN A 43 -7.48 -4.64 22.46
CA GLN A 43 -7.01 -5.05 23.78
C GLN A 43 -5.50 -4.85 23.97
N PRO A 44 -5.06 -4.45 25.17
CA PRO A 44 -3.65 -4.41 25.53
C PRO A 44 -3.07 -5.82 25.59
N THR A 45 -1.75 -5.90 25.39
CA THR A 45 -0.98 -7.13 25.61
C THR A 45 0.38 -6.75 26.21
N ALA A 46 1.17 -7.73 26.64
CA ALA A 46 2.54 -7.48 27.12
C ALA A 46 3.40 -6.72 26.08
N LEU A 47 3.12 -6.89 24.79
CA LEU A 47 3.82 -6.20 23.70
C LEU A 47 3.07 -4.95 23.19
N ARG A 48 1.80 -4.77 23.55
CA ARG A 48 0.98 -3.62 23.16
C ARG A 48 0.71 -2.75 24.38
N SER A 49 1.68 -1.90 24.70
CA SER A 49 1.73 -1.11 25.94
C SER A 49 1.36 0.36 25.75
N CYS A 50 1.12 0.81 24.52
CA CYS A 50 0.71 2.17 24.20
C CYS A 50 -0.70 2.15 23.61
N GLU A 51 -1.58 3.01 24.13
CA GLU A 51 -2.94 3.21 23.65
C GLU A 51 -3.00 4.39 22.66
N LEU A 52 -3.55 4.15 21.48
CA LEU A 52 -3.89 5.20 20.52
C LEU A 52 -5.40 5.40 20.53
N ILE A 53 -5.85 6.60 20.90
CA ILE A 53 -7.28 6.94 20.98
C ILE A 53 -7.68 7.65 19.70
N CYS A 54 -8.51 7.02 18.87
CA CYS A 54 -9.02 7.59 17.62
C CYS A 54 -10.55 7.62 17.66
N GLU A 55 -11.17 8.78 17.47
CA GLU A 55 -12.63 8.98 17.59
C GLU A 55 -13.22 8.40 18.90
N GLY A 56 -12.49 8.54 20.01
CA GLY A 56 -12.89 8.02 21.32
C GLY A 56 -12.79 6.50 21.50
N ARG A 57 -12.24 5.78 20.51
CA ARG A 57 -12.01 4.33 20.55
C ARG A 57 -10.52 4.03 20.70
N SER A 58 -10.21 3.03 21.54
CA SER A 58 -8.83 2.63 21.86
C SER A 58 -8.28 1.60 20.90
N LEU A 59 -7.04 1.81 20.45
CA LEU A 59 -6.22 0.88 19.68
C LEU A 59 -4.87 0.68 20.37
N TRP A 60 -4.60 -0.53 20.83
CA TRP A 60 -3.39 -0.86 21.56
C TRP A 60 -2.29 -1.34 20.62
N VAL A 61 -1.13 -0.70 20.68
CA VAL A 61 -0.01 -0.93 19.75
C VAL A 61 1.28 -1.19 20.49
N ASN A 62 2.22 -1.85 19.79
CA ASN A 62 3.61 -1.90 20.23
C ASN A 62 4.29 -0.58 19.84
N PRO A 63 4.63 0.30 20.80
CA PRO A 63 5.17 1.63 20.52
C PRO A 63 6.50 1.54 19.77
N GLY A 64 7.43 0.69 20.22
CA GLY A 64 8.72 0.51 19.55
C GLY A 64 8.58 0.06 18.10
N TYR A 65 7.63 -0.83 17.81
CA TYR A 65 7.39 -1.30 16.44
C TYR A 65 6.85 -0.22 15.52
N ILE A 66 5.88 0.59 15.97
CA ILE A 66 5.30 1.63 15.09
C ILE A 66 6.23 2.83 14.91
N CYS A 67 6.98 3.20 15.94
CA CYS A 67 7.93 4.31 15.89
C CYS A 67 9.10 4.03 14.93
N GLU A 68 9.55 2.76 14.84
CA GLU A 68 10.58 2.35 13.87
C GLU A 68 10.21 2.70 12.42
N PHE A 69 8.92 2.76 12.11
CA PHE A 69 8.42 2.99 10.75
C PHE A 69 7.79 4.37 10.54
N SER A 70 7.72 5.22 11.56
CA SER A 70 7.03 6.50 11.51
C SER A 70 7.67 7.52 12.45
N LYS A 71 8.14 8.62 11.84
CA LYS A 71 8.65 9.78 12.58
C LYS A 71 7.53 10.44 13.38
N TYR A 72 6.36 10.59 12.79
CA TYR A 72 5.16 11.08 13.47
C TYR A 72 4.87 10.32 14.77
N PHE A 73 4.83 8.98 14.73
CA PHE A 73 4.59 8.20 15.95
C PHE A 73 5.73 8.32 16.95
N THR A 74 6.97 8.43 16.49
CA THR A 74 8.13 8.67 17.36
C THR A 74 7.97 9.97 18.14
N GLU A 75 7.60 11.05 17.46
CA GLU A 75 7.44 12.38 18.05
C GLU A 75 6.32 12.43 19.08
N ILE A 76 5.14 11.88 18.77
CA ILE A 76 3.98 11.96 19.68
C ILE A 76 4.03 10.95 20.83
N ILE A 77 4.67 9.79 20.64
CA ILE A 77 4.74 8.73 21.67
C ILE A 77 5.90 9.00 22.63
N TYR A 78 7.02 9.54 22.14
CA TYR A 78 8.21 9.79 22.94
C TYR A 78 8.47 11.29 23.13
N GLU A 79 7.44 12.11 23.07
CA GLU A 79 7.54 13.55 23.37
C GLU A 79 8.18 13.74 24.76
N GLY A 80 9.30 14.46 24.82
CA GLY A 80 10.05 14.65 26.06
C GLY A 80 10.92 13.47 26.52
N GLY A 81 11.12 12.45 25.68
CA GLY A 81 12.05 11.34 25.92
C GLY A 81 11.48 10.18 26.75
N THR A 82 10.22 10.27 27.18
CA THR A 82 9.52 9.19 27.90
C THR A 82 8.34 8.68 27.11
N GLN A 83 8.12 7.36 27.09
CA GLN A 83 6.99 6.76 26.40
C GLN A 83 5.65 7.19 27.02
N ALA A 84 4.77 7.76 26.20
CA ALA A 84 3.38 8.01 26.54
C ALA A 84 2.61 6.69 26.75
N LYS A 85 1.75 6.66 27.77
CA LYS A 85 0.82 5.54 27.98
C LYS A 85 -0.35 5.57 27.00
N SER A 86 -0.83 6.76 26.67
CA SER A 86 -1.97 6.98 25.79
C SER A 86 -1.76 8.25 24.96
N VAL A 87 -2.13 8.20 23.68
CA VAL A 87 -1.97 9.28 22.70
C VAL A 87 -3.26 9.46 21.89
N ALA A 88 -3.71 10.69 21.74
CA ALA A 88 -4.88 11.01 20.91
C ALA A 88 -4.51 11.15 19.44
N ILE A 89 -5.24 10.46 18.57
CA ILE A 89 -5.13 10.52 17.11
C ILE A 89 -6.32 11.29 16.56
N ASN A 90 -6.06 12.53 16.12
CA ASN A 90 -7.09 13.47 15.67
C ASN A 90 -7.10 13.61 14.14
N GLY A 91 -8.23 14.06 13.59
CA GLY A 91 -8.34 14.42 12.17
C GLY A 91 -8.51 13.25 11.19
N VAL A 92 -8.63 12.01 11.68
CA VAL A 92 -8.85 10.82 10.86
C VAL A 92 -9.99 9.97 11.41
N LYS A 93 -10.63 9.19 10.53
CA LYS A 93 -11.68 8.25 10.93
C LYS A 93 -11.06 6.98 11.51
N PHE A 94 -11.68 6.43 12.54
CA PHE A 94 -11.21 5.22 13.21
C PHE A 94 -11.01 4.06 12.23
N GLU A 95 -11.98 3.82 11.34
CA GLU A 95 -11.92 2.69 10.40
C GLU A 95 -10.77 2.83 9.39
N GLN A 96 -10.42 4.06 9.01
CA GLN A 96 -9.28 4.32 8.12
C GLN A 96 -7.96 4.11 8.86
N PHE A 97 -7.88 4.56 10.11
CA PHE A 97 -6.70 4.39 10.94
C PHE A 97 -6.45 2.91 11.28
N LEU A 98 -7.50 2.17 11.63
CA LEU A 98 -7.44 0.72 11.84
C LEU A 98 -6.95 -0.01 10.57
N GLU A 99 -7.39 0.44 9.40
CA GLU A 99 -6.95 -0.13 8.12
C GLU A 99 -5.43 0.08 7.90
N LEU A 100 -4.88 1.24 8.25
CA LEU A 100 -3.43 1.48 8.26
C LEU A 100 -2.71 0.51 9.20
N LEU A 101 -3.16 0.37 10.45
CA LEU A 101 -2.53 -0.53 11.42
C LEU A 101 -2.52 -1.98 10.94
N ARG A 102 -3.62 -2.44 10.33
CA ARG A 102 -3.72 -3.80 9.76
C ARG A 102 -2.76 -4.02 8.60
N VAL A 103 -2.44 -2.99 7.81
CA VAL A 103 -1.46 -3.08 6.72
C VAL A 103 -0.01 -2.98 7.23
N LEU A 104 0.23 -2.22 8.29
CA LEU A 104 1.55 -2.00 8.89
C LEU A 104 2.01 -3.17 9.78
N CYS A 105 1.15 -3.63 10.69
CA CYS A 105 1.50 -4.55 11.76
C CYS A 105 1.31 -6.02 11.37
N TYR A 106 2.25 -6.89 11.76
CA TYR A 106 2.12 -8.34 11.63
C TYR A 106 1.38 -8.93 12.83
N CYS A 107 0.04 -8.93 12.79
CA CYS A 107 -0.77 -9.54 13.85
C CYS A 107 -2.06 -10.14 13.27
N PRO A 108 -2.22 -11.47 13.18
CA PRO A 108 -1.16 -12.45 12.95
C PRO A 108 -0.53 -12.33 11.55
N THR A 109 -1.25 -11.73 10.60
CA THR A 109 -0.80 -11.46 9.23
C THR A 109 -1.10 -10.02 8.85
N ARG A 110 -0.25 -9.41 8.04
CA ARG A 110 -0.55 -8.08 7.46
C ARG A 110 -1.72 -8.19 6.49
N LYS A 111 -2.66 -7.26 6.58
CA LYS A 111 -3.69 -7.07 5.55
C LYS A 111 -3.02 -6.64 4.24
N PRO A 112 -3.35 -7.27 3.11
CA PRO A 112 -2.76 -6.90 1.82
C PRO A 112 -3.29 -5.53 1.37
N ILE A 113 -2.45 -4.83 0.62
CA ILE A 113 -2.88 -3.66 -0.15
C ILE A 113 -3.60 -4.19 -1.39
N THR A 114 -4.79 -3.65 -1.63
CA THR A 114 -5.72 -4.07 -2.68
C THR A 114 -6.26 -2.85 -3.39
N GLU A 115 -6.90 -3.07 -4.53
CA GLU A 115 -7.61 -2.00 -5.23
C GLU A 115 -8.72 -1.39 -4.38
N ALA A 116 -9.27 -2.06 -3.37
CA ALA A 116 -10.32 -1.49 -2.53
C ALA A 116 -9.78 -0.51 -1.48
N ASN A 117 -8.67 -0.83 -0.82
CA ASN A 117 -8.15 -0.05 0.32
C ASN A 117 -7.01 0.91 -0.02
N ILE A 118 -6.32 0.77 -1.16
CA ILE A 118 -5.10 1.53 -1.46
C ILE A 118 -5.23 3.05 -1.30
N ALA A 119 -6.34 3.67 -1.71
CA ALA A 119 -6.53 5.11 -1.56
C ALA A 119 -6.54 5.54 -0.08
N ILE A 120 -7.17 4.75 0.79
CA ILE A 120 -7.16 4.99 2.24
C ILE A 120 -5.74 4.81 2.78
N ILE A 121 -5.04 3.77 2.34
CA ILE A 121 -3.69 3.48 2.84
C ILE A 121 -2.69 4.56 2.43
N ILE A 122 -2.76 5.10 1.21
CA ILE A 122 -1.89 6.20 0.78
C ILE A 122 -2.12 7.44 1.64
N ASP A 123 -3.38 7.83 1.83
CA ASP A 123 -3.76 8.98 2.64
C ASP A 123 -3.23 8.84 4.08
N MET A 124 -3.52 7.70 4.73
CA MET A 124 -3.06 7.44 6.09
C MET A 124 -1.54 7.31 6.20
N ALA A 125 -0.89 6.63 5.26
CA ALA A 125 0.57 6.48 5.28
C ALA A 125 1.29 7.82 5.10
N CYS A 126 0.70 8.75 4.34
CA CYS A 126 1.22 10.12 4.26
C CYS A 126 0.99 10.88 5.57
N ASN A 127 -0.24 10.90 6.08
CA ASN A 127 -0.61 11.65 7.29
C ASN A 127 0.18 11.21 8.53
N PHE A 128 0.55 9.94 8.60
CA PHE A 128 1.30 9.34 9.70
C PHE A 128 2.75 9.02 9.34
N GLU A 129 3.27 9.52 8.23
CA GLU A 129 4.66 9.35 7.79
C GLU A 129 5.18 7.91 7.83
N VAL A 130 4.35 6.95 7.40
CA VAL A 130 4.68 5.51 7.43
C VAL A 130 5.34 5.08 6.13
N GLU A 131 6.61 5.45 5.94
CA GLU A 131 7.36 5.29 4.68
C GLU A 131 7.32 3.86 4.09
N PRO A 132 7.51 2.77 4.88
CA PRO A 132 7.48 1.41 4.33
C PRO A 132 6.09 0.98 3.83
N VAL A 133 5.01 1.60 4.32
CA VAL A 133 3.66 1.39 3.80
C VAL A 133 3.49 2.16 2.49
N MET A 134 3.94 3.41 2.45
CA MET A 134 3.89 4.23 1.23
C MET A 134 4.63 3.55 0.06
N ARG A 135 5.86 3.06 0.28
CA ARG A 135 6.63 2.32 -0.73
C ARG A 135 5.88 1.11 -1.27
N ARG A 136 5.18 0.36 -0.42
CA ARG A 136 4.35 -0.78 -0.86
C ARG A 136 3.14 -0.33 -1.68
N CYS A 137 2.55 0.83 -1.38
CA CYS A 137 1.49 1.43 -2.20
C CYS A 137 2.02 1.81 -3.60
N GLU A 138 3.18 2.46 -3.66
CA GLU A 138 3.83 2.84 -4.94
C GLU A 138 4.12 1.60 -5.79
N GLU A 139 4.70 0.55 -5.19
CA GLU A 139 4.92 -0.73 -5.87
C GLU A 139 3.62 -1.35 -6.39
N PHE A 140 2.54 -1.29 -5.59
CA PHE A 140 1.24 -1.78 -6.00
C PHE A 140 0.72 -1.01 -7.22
N VAL A 141 0.74 0.32 -7.18
CA VAL A 141 0.29 1.16 -8.30
C VAL A 141 1.14 0.87 -9.53
N ALA A 142 2.46 0.85 -9.43
CA ALA A 142 3.36 0.59 -10.55
C ALA A 142 3.07 -0.76 -11.22
N ARG A 143 2.78 -1.81 -10.45
CA ARG A 143 2.45 -3.15 -10.98
C ARG A 143 1.05 -3.23 -11.58
N ARG A 144 0.08 -2.46 -11.05
CA ARG A 144 -1.35 -2.59 -11.39
C ARG A 144 -1.87 -1.48 -12.27
N ILE A 145 -1.09 -0.45 -12.59
CA ILE A 145 -1.55 0.75 -13.30
C ILE A 145 -2.25 0.47 -14.64
N GLY A 146 -1.87 -0.61 -15.34
CA GLY A 146 -2.52 -1.04 -16.58
C GLY A 146 -3.94 -1.58 -16.39
N GLN A 147 -4.24 -2.08 -15.19
CA GLN A 147 -5.48 -2.77 -14.82
C GLN A 147 -6.45 -1.89 -14.02
N LEU A 148 -5.96 -0.76 -13.49
CA LEU A 148 -6.79 0.18 -12.75
C LEU A 148 -7.85 0.79 -13.66
N ASP A 149 -9.09 0.79 -13.20
CA ASP A 149 -10.16 1.49 -13.88
C ASP A 149 -10.01 3.02 -13.77
N ARG A 150 -10.84 3.71 -14.54
CA ARG A 150 -10.83 5.17 -14.62
C ARG A 150 -11.11 5.85 -13.28
N GLN A 151 -12.06 5.33 -12.50
CA GLN A 151 -12.44 5.92 -11.21
C GLN A 151 -11.29 5.78 -10.21
N ARG A 152 -10.61 4.64 -10.21
CA ARG A 152 -9.50 4.36 -9.32
C ARG A 152 -8.25 5.15 -9.69
N LEU A 153 -7.95 5.29 -10.99
CA LEU A 153 -6.88 6.19 -11.44
C LEU A 153 -7.11 7.63 -10.96
N PHE A 154 -8.33 8.14 -11.12
CA PHE A 154 -8.69 9.47 -10.66
C PHE A 154 -8.56 9.61 -9.14
N GLN A 155 -9.11 8.64 -8.39
CA GLN A 155 -9.06 8.65 -6.93
C GLN A 155 -7.61 8.64 -6.41
N LEU A 156 -6.75 7.80 -6.98
CA LEU A 156 -5.35 7.70 -6.58
C LEU A 156 -4.55 8.95 -6.93
N THR A 157 -4.83 9.55 -8.09
CA THR A 157 -4.21 10.82 -8.51
C THR A 157 -4.58 11.94 -7.55
N LYS A 158 -5.87 12.03 -7.19
CA LYS A 158 -6.35 12.97 -6.19
C LYS A 158 -5.64 12.77 -4.85
N THR A 159 -5.67 11.55 -4.30
CA THR A 159 -5.07 11.28 -2.99
C THR A 159 -3.57 11.56 -2.99
N LEU A 160 -2.82 11.05 -3.97
CA LEU A 160 -1.37 11.31 -4.02
C LEU A 160 -1.03 12.78 -4.23
N SER A 161 -1.87 13.54 -4.94
CA SER A 161 -1.61 14.97 -5.16
C SER A 161 -1.67 15.80 -3.88
N GLN A 162 -2.44 15.32 -2.90
CA GLN A 162 -2.55 15.93 -1.57
C GLN A 162 -1.40 15.51 -0.65
N CYS A 163 -0.83 14.33 -0.90
CA CYS A 163 0.25 13.74 -0.10
C CYS A 163 1.63 14.22 -0.56
N ASP A 164 1.99 13.88 -1.80
CA ASP A 164 3.28 14.19 -2.41
C ASP A 164 3.12 14.22 -3.94
N ARG A 165 3.06 15.44 -4.48
CA ARG A 165 2.92 15.65 -5.92
C ARG A 165 4.16 15.25 -6.73
N TYR A 166 5.34 15.25 -6.11
CA TYR A 166 6.60 14.98 -6.80
C TYR A 166 6.95 13.49 -6.80
N ASN A 167 6.08 12.67 -6.20
CA ASN A 167 6.19 11.23 -6.21
C ASN A 167 6.25 10.66 -7.64
N SER A 168 7.17 9.72 -7.88
CA SER A 168 7.26 9.02 -9.18
C SER A 168 5.95 8.35 -9.59
N THR A 169 5.16 7.89 -8.63
CA THR A 169 3.83 7.31 -8.84
C THR A 169 2.84 8.32 -9.40
N MET A 170 2.94 9.60 -9.03
CA MET A 170 2.14 10.67 -9.62
C MET A 170 2.37 10.76 -11.12
N THR A 171 3.63 10.73 -11.55
CA THR A 171 4.00 10.78 -12.97
C THR A 171 3.42 9.58 -13.72
N LEU A 172 3.45 8.38 -13.14
CA LEU A 172 2.85 7.19 -13.74
C LEU A 172 1.35 7.34 -13.91
N LEU A 173 0.65 7.85 -12.89
CA LEU A 173 -0.80 8.08 -12.93
C LEU A 173 -1.16 9.12 -13.98
N VAL A 174 -0.46 10.25 -14.01
CA VAL A 174 -0.66 11.32 -15.00
C VAL A 174 -0.42 10.79 -16.42
N ASP A 175 0.66 10.05 -16.67
CA ASP A 175 0.94 9.48 -18.00
C ASP A 175 -0.14 8.49 -18.43
N LYS A 176 -0.63 7.65 -17.51
CA LYS A 176 -1.74 6.72 -17.79
C LYS A 176 -3.03 7.47 -18.09
N MET A 177 -3.36 8.51 -17.31
CA MET A 177 -4.54 9.34 -17.53
C MET A 177 -4.45 10.10 -18.86
N ALA A 178 -3.28 10.62 -19.23
CA ALA A 178 -3.07 11.36 -20.47
C ALA A 178 -3.39 10.54 -21.72
N ARG A 179 -3.26 9.20 -21.64
CA ARG A 179 -3.54 8.26 -22.73
C ARG A 179 -5.02 7.86 -22.84
N MET A 180 -5.88 8.28 -21.92
CA MET A 180 -7.30 7.94 -21.97
C MET A 180 -8.04 8.70 -23.09
N PRO A 181 -9.14 8.13 -23.64
CA PRO A 181 -10.00 8.84 -24.59
C PRO A 181 -10.56 10.16 -24.04
N ASP A 182 -10.84 11.13 -24.90
CA ASP A 182 -11.38 12.44 -24.49
C ASP A 182 -12.71 12.33 -23.74
N HIS A 183 -13.61 11.45 -24.19
CA HIS A 183 -14.90 11.25 -23.53
C HIS A 183 -14.73 10.77 -22.08
N ASP A 184 -13.73 9.93 -21.82
CA ASP A 184 -13.43 9.45 -20.46
C ASP A 184 -12.88 10.55 -19.57
N LEU A 185 -11.97 11.38 -20.09
CA LEU A 185 -11.42 12.51 -19.35
C LEU A 185 -12.46 13.60 -19.08
N SER A 186 -13.31 13.91 -20.06
CA SER A 186 -14.33 14.96 -19.94
C SER A 186 -15.37 14.71 -18.84
N THR A 187 -15.56 13.44 -18.45
CA THR A 187 -16.50 13.06 -17.39
C THR A 187 -15.86 13.00 -16.00
N MET A 188 -14.57 13.33 -15.88
CA MET A 188 -13.88 13.41 -14.60
C MET A 188 -14.16 14.71 -13.85
N GLN A 189 -14.20 14.63 -12.53
CA GLN A 189 -14.40 15.79 -11.67
C GLN A 189 -13.08 16.50 -11.36
N PHE A 190 -12.41 17.07 -12.36
CA PHE A 190 -11.11 17.73 -12.20
C PHE A 190 -11.10 18.87 -11.17
N SER A 191 -12.25 19.42 -10.80
CA SER A 191 -12.38 20.36 -9.68
C SER A 191 -11.87 19.81 -8.34
N GLN A 192 -11.76 18.49 -8.20
CA GLN A 192 -11.24 17.84 -7.00
C GLN A 192 -9.72 17.59 -7.04
N ILE A 193 -9.05 17.90 -8.15
CA ILE A 193 -7.60 17.75 -8.32
C ILE A 193 -6.97 19.15 -8.37
N PRO A 194 -5.80 19.37 -7.74
CA PRO A 194 -5.04 20.61 -7.88
C PRO A 194 -4.82 21.00 -9.35
N GLY A 195 -5.05 22.27 -9.71
CA GLY A 195 -5.08 22.72 -11.10
C GLY A 195 -3.74 22.59 -11.83
N ASP A 196 -2.65 22.53 -11.10
CA ASP A 196 -1.29 22.29 -11.57
C ASP A 196 -1.06 20.82 -11.97
N VAL A 197 -1.57 19.85 -11.21
CA VAL A 197 -1.59 18.43 -11.62
C VAL A 197 -2.46 18.25 -12.88
N VAL A 198 -3.56 19.00 -12.97
CA VAL A 198 -4.39 19.03 -14.18
C VAL A 198 -3.61 19.64 -15.36
N ALA A 199 -2.82 20.70 -15.13
CA ALA A 199 -1.97 21.28 -16.15
C ALA A 199 -0.93 20.26 -16.65
N ASP A 200 -0.23 19.58 -15.74
CA ASP A 200 0.74 18.53 -16.05
C ASP A 200 0.11 17.44 -16.94
N LEU A 201 -1.13 17.01 -16.62
CA LEU A 201 -1.89 16.05 -17.41
C LEU A 201 -2.10 16.51 -18.87
N TYR A 202 -2.57 17.74 -19.07
CA TYR A 202 -2.81 18.26 -20.41
C TYR A 202 -1.51 18.55 -21.16
N GLU A 203 -0.43 18.93 -20.46
CA GLU A 203 0.89 19.09 -21.05
C GLU A 203 1.43 17.76 -21.58
N VAL A 204 1.38 16.70 -20.77
CA VAL A 204 1.77 15.35 -21.17
C VAL A 204 0.93 14.87 -22.37
N ARG A 205 -0.39 15.07 -22.34
CA ARG A 205 -1.28 14.72 -23.45
C ARG A 205 -0.89 15.43 -24.74
N ARG A 206 -0.66 16.74 -24.70
CA ARG A 206 -0.24 17.55 -25.86
C ARG A 206 1.09 17.04 -26.44
N LEU A 207 2.05 16.68 -25.59
CA LEU A 207 3.33 16.14 -26.02
C LEU A 207 3.19 14.76 -26.68
N GLN A 208 2.33 13.89 -26.14
CA GLN A 208 2.03 12.58 -26.73
C GLN A 208 1.39 12.71 -28.12
N GLN A 209 0.43 13.63 -28.28
CA GLN A 209 -0.22 13.89 -29.58
C GLN A 209 0.77 14.39 -30.64
N LYS A 210 1.66 15.33 -30.29
CA LYS A 210 2.73 15.82 -31.18
C LYS A 210 3.71 14.72 -31.60
N ARG A 211 4.00 13.77 -30.72
CA ARG A 211 4.87 12.61 -31.01
C ARG A 211 4.18 11.60 -31.92
N GLY A 212 2.87 11.41 -31.78
CA GLY A 212 2.05 10.56 -32.66
C GLY A 212 2.02 11.08 -34.10
N THR A 213 1.74 12.38 -34.28
CA THR A 213 1.68 13.01 -35.61
C THR A 213 3.02 12.99 -36.34
N LYS A 214 4.15 13.10 -35.63
CA LYS A 214 5.49 12.99 -36.24
C LYS A 214 5.84 11.58 -36.75
N ARG A 215 5.23 10.51 -36.23
CA ARG A 215 5.52 9.13 -36.67
C ARG A 215 4.79 8.74 -37.95
N ASP A 216 3.60 9.30 -38.20
CA ASP A 216 2.85 9.01 -39.42
C ASP A 216 3.31 9.84 -40.64
N GLY A 217 3.97 10.99 -40.42
CA GLY A 217 4.56 11.79 -41.50
C GLY A 217 5.76 11.15 -42.22
N ASN A 218 6.38 10.11 -41.64
CA ASN A 218 7.54 9.42 -42.24
C ASN A 218 7.19 8.16 -43.03
N LYS A 219 5.91 7.78 -43.16
CA LYS A 219 5.49 6.61 -43.94
C LYS A 219 5.23 6.89 -45.43
N PHE A 220 5.35 8.14 -45.89
CA PHE A 220 5.05 8.53 -47.26
C PHE A 220 6.27 8.90 -48.12
N CYS A 221 7.51 8.75 -47.63
CA CYS A 221 8.71 9.22 -48.34
C CYS A 221 9.56 8.14 -49.03
N CYS A 222 9.04 6.91 -49.23
CA CYS A 222 9.76 5.82 -49.91
C CYS A 222 8.96 5.14 -51.03
N LEU A 223 8.11 5.89 -51.73
CA LEU A 223 7.40 5.44 -52.94
C LEU A 223 7.46 6.53 -54.01
N MET A 224 8.66 6.77 -54.53
CA MET A 224 8.96 7.46 -55.79
C MET A 224 10.24 6.84 -56.36
#